data_AF-A0A4Y3WF01-F1
#
_entry.id   AF-A0A4Y3WF01-F1
#
_cell.length_a   1.000
_cell.length_b   1.000
_cell.length_c   1.000
_cell.angle_alpha   90.00
_cell.angle_beta   90.00
_cell.angle_gamma   90.00
#
_symmetry.space_group_name_H-M   'P 1'
#
loop_
_entity.id
_entity.type
_entity.pdbx_description
1 polymer ?
#
loop_
_entity_poly.entity_id
_entity_poly.type
_entity_poly.pdbx_seq_one_letter_code
_entity_poly.pdbx_strand_id
1 'polypeptide(L)'
;MVVILDTVSANPVRPRHPEKANRPDALSPPKPDWIRVRAPNTRGYADTRRIVKENGLVTVCEEAGCPNIGECWDKKHATFMIMGDTCTRACAFCNVKTGMPGALESSEPEYVAEATRKLGLAHVVVTSVDRDDLDDGGAEHFAQTIRAIRERCPATTIEILTPDFLRKQGALEKVVAAKPDVFNHNLETVPSRYLTVRPGARYFHSIRLLQRVKEIDPAIFTKSGIMVGLGEERHEVLQVMDDLRSADVDFLTIGQYLQPTRKHHAVMRYVTPEEFSSYETVAYTKGFLMVSASPLTRSSHHAGEDFAKLQAARATSSR
;
A
#
# COMPACT_ATOMS: atom_id res chain seq x y z
N MET A 1 -14.32 29.17 10.89
CA MET A 1 -14.64 27.74 11.08
C MET A 1 -14.86 27.57 12.57
N VAL A 2 -16.08 27.25 13.02
CA VAL A 2 -16.37 27.10 14.45
C VAL A 2 -15.91 25.71 14.86
N VAL A 3 -14.97 25.63 15.81
CA VAL A 3 -14.60 24.35 16.43
C VAL A 3 -15.73 23.99 17.39
N ILE A 4 -16.57 23.04 17.01
CA ILE A 4 -17.57 22.47 17.92
C ILE A 4 -16.81 21.55 18.87
N LEU A 5 -16.60 22.02 20.10
CA LEU A 5 -16.05 21.22 21.18
C LEU A 5 -17.21 20.45 21.81
N ASP A 6 -17.15 19.13 21.73
CA ASP A 6 -18.07 18.27 22.47
C ASP A 6 -17.64 18.24 23.94
N THR A 7 -18.29 19.09 24.75
CA THR A 7 -18.07 19.17 26.21
C THR A 7 -19.07 18.35 27.01
N VAL A 8 -19.95 17.60 26.35
CA VAL A 8 -21.09 16.90 26.98
C VAL A 8 -21.00 15.39 26.88
N SER A 9 -20.24 14.85 25.92
CA SER A 9 -19.96 13.42 25.84
C SER A 9 -19.05 12.98 26.98
N ALA A 10 -19.52 12.01 27.78
CA ALA A 10 -18.74 11.37 28.84
C ALA A 10 -17.44 10.72 28.34
N ASN A 11 -17.36 10.43 27.04
CA ASN A 11 -16.17 9.97 26.33
C ASN A 11 -15.90 10.92 25.15
N PRO A 12 -15.02 11.92 25.26
CA PRO A 12 -14.67 12.76 24.12
C PRO A 12 -14.13 11.88 22.99
N VAL A 13 -14.68 12.04 21.78
CA VAL A 13 -14.26 11.27 20.60
C VAL A 13 -12.79 11.60 20.31
N ARG A 14 -11.89 10.66 20.62
CA ARG A 14 -10.47 10.81 20.33
C ARG A 14 -10.30 10.98 18.81
N PRO A 15 -9.61 12.04 18.33
CA PRO A 15 -9.36 12.22 16.91
C PRO A 15 -8.65 11.00 16.32
N ARG A 16 -8.98 10.63 15.07
CA ARG A 16 -8.31 9.54 14.34
C ARG A 16 -6.79 9.77 14.19
N HIS A 17 -6.40 11.05 14.06
CA HIS A 17 -5.02 11.50 13.92
C HIS A 17 -4.68 12.52 15.04
N PRO A 18 -4.50 12.06 16.28
CA PRO A 18 -4.24 12.96 17.41
C PRO A 18 -2.93 13.75 17.24
N GLU A 19 -1.93 13.16 16.60
CA GLU A 19 -0.62 13.75 16.29
C GLU A 19 -0.66 14.84 15.20
N LYS A 20 -1.78 14.94 14.46
CA LYS A 20 -2.00 15.98 13.44
C LYS A 20 -3.03 17.03 13.89
N ALA A 21 -3.71 16.84 15.02
CA ALA A 21 -4.85 17.66 15.45
C ALA A 21 -4.50 19.16 15.59
N ASN A 22 -3.32 19.46 16.14
CA ASN A 22 -2.85 20.82 16.40
C ASN A 22 -2.10 21.45 15.20
N ARG A 23 -1.98 20.75 14.07
CA ARG A 23 -1.32 21.29 12.88
C ARG A 23 -2.23 22.33 12.19
N PRO A 24 -1.65 23.37 11.56
CA PRO A 24 -2.44 24.25 10.70
C PRO A 24 -3.07 23.45 9.55
N ASP A 25 -4.20 23.94 9.04
CA ASP A 25 -4.83 23.35 7.86
C ASP A 25 -3.93 23.56 6.64
N ALA A 26 -3.62 22.47 5.94
CA ALA A 26 -2.93 22.47 4.66
C ALA A 26 -3.98 22.42 3.54
N LEU A 27 -4.04 23.46 2.73
CA LEU A 27 -5.03 23.59 1.65
C LEU A 27 -4.48 22.98 0.35
N SER A 28 -5.29 22.14 -0.29
CA SER A 28 -5.01 21.60 -1.62
C SER A 28 -5.70 22.43 -2.71
N PRO A 29 -5.16 22.46 -3.95
CA PRO A 29 -5.87 23.00 -5.10
C PRO A 29 -7.20 22.25 -5.33
N PRO A 30 -8.14 22.83 -6.11
CA PRO A 30 -9.38 22.15 -6.46
C PRO A 30 -9.09 20.87 -7.27
N LYS A 31 -9.82 19.80 -6.97
CA LYS A 31 -9.69 18.53 -7.69
C LYS A 31 -10.11 18.73 -9.15
N PRO A 32 -9.28 18.33 -10.12
CA PRO A 32 -9.63 18.41 -11.53
C PRO A 32 -10.65 17.33 -11.91
N ASP A 33 -11.30 17.53 -13.06
CA ASP A 33 -12.43 16.70 -13.50
C ASP A 33 -12.06 15.25 -13.84
N TRP A 34 -10.80 14.98 -14.18
CA TRP A 34 -10.30 13.63 -14.45
C TRP A 34 -10.06 12.79 -13.19
N ILE A 35 -10.19 13.36 -11.99
CA ILE A 35 -10.08 12.63 -10.72
C ILE A 35 -11.49 12.45 -10.15
N ARG A 36 -12.23 11.52 -10.76
CA ARG A 36 -13.59 11.15 -10.36
C ARG A 36 -13.75 9.64 -10.41
N VAL A 37 -14.47 9.10 -9.42
CA VAL A 37 -14.81 7.69 -9.30
C VAL A 37 -16.30 7.53 -9.09
N ARG A 38 -16.84 6.37 -9.48
CA ARG A 38 -18.25 6.04 -9.24
C ARG A 38 -18.46 5.63 -7.79
N ALA A 39 -19.63 5.95 -7.25
CA ALA A 39 -19.99 5.56 -5.90
C ALA A 39 -20.14 4.03 -5.78
N PRO A 40 -19.77 3.41 -4.64
CA PRO A 40 -19.85 1.97 -4.43
C PRO A 40 -21.29 1.53 -4.13
N ASN A 41 -22.12 1.33 -5.16
CA ASN A 41 -23.53 0.96 -5.02
C ASN A 41 -23.88 -0.40 -5.64
N THR A 42 -22.88 -1.26 -5.87
CA THR A 42 -23.09 -2.57 -6.50
C THR A 42 -23.32 -3.69 -5.48
N ARG A 43 -23.91 -4.80 -5.95
CA ARG A 43 -24.09 -6.01 -5.13
C ARG A 43 -22.74 -6.64 -4.75
N GLY A 44 -21.77 -6.68 -5.68
CA GLY A 44 -20.44 -7.25 -5.41
C GLY A 44 -19.72 -6.52 -4.28
N TYR A 45 -19.83 -5.18 -4.24
CA TYR A 45 -19.33 -4.40 -3.11
C TYR A 45 -19.96 -4.82 -1.77
N ALA A 46 -21.30 -4.95 -1.72
CA ALA A 46 -22.00 -5.32 -0.49
C ALA A 46 -21.64 -6.74 -0.01
N ASP A 47 -21.48 -7.68 -0.93
CA ASP A 47 -21.09 -9.06 -0.62
C ASP A 47 -19.65 -9.12 -0.07
N THR A 48 -18.70 -8.42 -0.72
CA THR A 48 -17.30 -8.32 -0.23
C THR A 48 -17.27 -7.66 1.15
N ARG A 49 -18.01 -6.57 1.36
CA ARG A 49 -18.13 -5.89 2.65
C ARG A 49 -18.63 -6.80 3.76
N ARG A 50 -19.66 -7.62 3.46
CA ARG A 50 -20.21 -8.57 4.42
C ARG A 50 -19.16 -9.59 4.83
N ILE A 51 -18.44 -10.18 3.87
CA ILE A 51 -17.40 -11.17 4.16
C ILE A 51 -16.27 -10.57 5.00
N VAL A 52 -15.78 -9.38 4.66
CA VAL A 52 -14.73 -8.70 5.45
C VAL A 52 -15.18 -8.53 6.92
N LYS A 53 -16.40 -8.03 7.13
CA LYS A 53 -16.94 -7.80 8.48
C LYS A 53 -17.21 -9.07 9.27
N GLU A 54 -17.77 -10.10 8.62
CA GLU A 54 -18.07 -11.38 9.27
C GLU A 54 -16.82 -12.11 9.78
N ASN A 55 -15.67 -11.89 9.14
CA ASN A 55 -14.39 -12.46 9.59
C ASN A 55 -13.59 -11.47 10.48
N GLY A 56 -14.18 -10.34 10.89
CA GLY A 56 -13.52 -9.36 11.76
C GLY A 56 -12.27 -8.71 11.15
N LEU A 57 -12.15 -8.68 9.82
CA LEU A 57 -10.96 -8.22 9.13
C LEU A 57 -11.02 -6.71 8.85
N VAL A 58 -9.83 -6.11 8.78
CA VAL A 58 -9.62 -4.72 8.36
C VAL A 58 -9.07 -4.70 6.94
N THR A 59 -9.45 -3.69 6.16
CA THR A 59 -8.89 -3.49 4.81
C THR A 59 -8.27 -2.10 4.69
N VAL A 60 -7.15 -2.01 3.96
CA VAL A 60 -6.59 -0.70 3.62
C VAL A 60 -7.53 0.07 2.68
N CYS A 61 -8.41 -0.62 1.95
CA CYS A 61 -9.42 -0.02 1.11
C CYS A 61 -10.32 0.94 1.92
N GLU A 62 -10.77 0.50 3.10
CA GLU A 62 -11.58 1.31 4.01
C GLU A 62 -10.70 2.28 4.81
N GLU A 63 -9.61 1.81 5.43
CA GLU A 63 -8.81 2.62 6.35
C GLU A 63 -8.04 3.75 5.68
N ALA A 64 -7.64 3.57 4.42
CA ALA A 64 -7.01 4.62 3.62
C ALA A 64 -8.02 5.54 2.91
N GLY A 65 -9.33 5.22 2.94
CA GLY A 65 -10.35 5.95 2.20
C GLY A 65 -10.16 5.85 0.68
N CYS A 66 -9.89 4.64 0.18
CA CYS A 66 -9.53 4.42 -1.22
C CYS A 66 -10.68 4.79 -2.17
N PRO A 67 -10.44 5.64 -3.19
CA PRO A 67 -11.49 6.00 -4.15
C PRO A 67 -11.91 4.80 -5.03
N ASN A 68 -11.06 3.78 -5.17
CA ASN A 68 -11.32 2.63 -6.05
C ASN A 68 -12.07 1.49 -5.36
N ILE A 69 -12.47 1.65 -4.09
CA ILE A 69 -13.07 0.57 -3.30
C ILE A 69 -14.29 -0.05 -3.98
N GLY A 70 -15.13 0.76 -4.62
CA GLY A 70 -16.32 0.28 -5.33
C GLY A 70 -15.99 -0.65 -6.49
N GLU A 71 -15.03 -0.26 -7.34
CA GLU A 71 -14.61 -1.09 -8.48
C GLU A 71 -13.91 -2.36 -8.02
N CYS A 72 -12.94 -2.23 -7.10
CA CYS A 72 -12.17 -3.40 -6.64
C CYS A 72 -13.08 -4.43 -5.98
N TRP A 73 -13.95 -4.01 -5.07
CA TRP A 73 -14.79 -4.94 -4.31
C TRP A 73 -15.92 -5.53 -5.15
N ASP A 74 -16.37 -4.84 -6.21
CA ASP A 74 -17.32 -5.43 -7.17
C ASP A 74 -16.69 -6.60 -7.93
N LYS A 75 -15.40 -6.48 -8.27
CA LYS A 75 -14.57 -7.55 -8.84
C LYS A 75 -14.05 -8.54 -7.78
N LYS A 76 -14.61 -8.50 -6.56
CA LYS A 76 -14.15 -9.27 -5.39
C LYS A 76 -12.68 -9.11 -5.05
N HIS A 77 -12.02 -8.03 -5.46
CA HIS A 77 -10.63 -7.75 -5.08
C HIS A 77 -10.60 -6.93 -3.79
N ALA A 78 -9.96 -7.45 -2.76
CA ALA A 78 -9.74 -6.75 -1.50
C ALA A 78 -8.26 -6.84 -1.09
N THR A 79 -7.77 -5.78 -0.45
CA THR A 79 -6.45 -5.77 0.17
C THR A 79 -6.64 -5.80 1.68
N PHE A 80 -6.32 -6.95 2.27
CA PHE A 80 -6.42 -7.14 3.72
C PHE A 80 -5.30 -6.37 4.42
N MET A 81 -5.63 -5.67 5.49
CA MET A 81 -4.67 -5.00 6.35
C MET A 81 -4.61 -5.75 7.68
N ILE A 82 -3.56 -6.55 7.85
CA ILE A 82 -3.31 -7.33 9.06
C ILE A 82 -2.70 -6.45 10.15
N MET A 83 -2.72 -6.96 11.39
CA MET A 83 -2.19 -6.32 12.60
C MET A 83 -2.99 -5.07 13.04
N GLY A 84 -4.26 -5.00 12.65
CA GLY A 84 -5.22 -3.99 13.07
C GLY A 84 -5.22 -2.70 12.24
N ASP A 85 -5.88 -1.66 12.77
CA ASP A 85 -6.17 -0.39 12.10
C ASP A 85 -5.29 0.79 12.57
N THR A 86 -4.44 0.55 13.56
CA THR A 86 -3.69 1.56 14.29
C THR A 86 -2.19 1.35 14.05
N CYS A 87 -1.52 2.34 13.48
CA CYS A 87 -0.12 2.32 13.11
C CYS A 87 0.75 3.03 14.15
N THR A 88 1.94 2.47 14.42
CA THR A 88 2.95 3.09 15.29
C THR A 88 3.64 4.31 14.65
N ARG A 89 3.48 4.49 13.33
CA ARG A 89 4.10 5.58 12.57
C ARG A 89 3.08 6.60 12.04
N ALA A 90 3.55 7.84 11.91
CA ALA A 90 2.74 9.00 11.57
C ALA A 90 3.12 9.59 10.18
N CYS A 91 3.00 8.79 9.12
CA CYS A 91 3.23 9.29 7.76
C CYS A 91 2.29 10.47 7.45
N ALA A 92 2.83 11.54 6.87
CA ALA A 92 2.09 12.79 6.67
C ALA A 92 0.96 12.67 5.63
N PHE A 93 1.05 11.66 4.76
CA PHE A 93 0.08 11.38 3.70
C PHE A 93 -0.99 10.36 4.10
N CYS A 94 -0.73 9.50 5.09
CA CYS A 94 -1.48 8.28 5.33
C CYS A 94 -2.71 8.52 6.23
N ASN A 95 -3.86 7.96 5.84
CA ASN A 95 -5.10 8.11 6.59
C ASN A 95 -5.34 7.01 7.65
N VAL A 96 -4.47 6.01 7.74
CA VAL A 96 -4.52 5.00 8.80
C VAL A 96 -4.32 5.66 10.16
N LYS A 97 -5.07 5.23 11.17
CA LYS A 97 -5.03 5.81 12.52
C LYS A 97 -3.63 5.67 13.09
N THR A 98 -3.14 6.71 13.77
CA THR A 98 -1.84 6.66 14.46
C THR A 98 -2.05 6.44 15.96
N GLY A 99 -1.28 5.54 16.57
CA GLY A 99 -1.34 5.28 17.99
C GLY A 99 -0.56 4.03 18.41
N MET A 100 -0.77 3.61 19.66
CA MET A 100 -0.26 2.32 20.13
C MET A 100 -1.27 1.23 19.75
N PRO A 101 -0.88 0.22 18.95
CA PRO A 101 -1.76 -0.89 18.57
C PRO A 101 -2.05 -1.82 19.77
N GLY A 102 -3.09 -2.64 19.64
CA GLY A 102 -3.35 -3.75 20.56
C GLY A 102 -2.42 -4.94 20.34
N ALA A 103 -2.62 -5.99 21.15
CA ALA A 103 -2.00 -7.29 20.91
C ALA A 103 -2.41 -7.84 19.53
N LEU A 104 -1.53 -8.63 18.91
CA LEU A 104 -1.87 -9.34 17.69
C LEU A 104 -2.98 -10.37 17.96
N GLU A 105 -3.93 -10.47 17.04
CA GLU A 105 -4.88 -11.57 17.03
C GLU A 105 -4.20 -12.79 16.39
N SER A 106 -3.90 -13.78 17.21
CA SER A 106 -3.22 -15.02 16.80
C SER A 106 -3.93 -15.77 15.67
N SER A 107 -5.26 -15.66 15.57
CA SER A 107 -6.07 -16.32 14.54
C SER A 107 -6.26 -15.48 13.27
N GLU A 108 -5.74 -14.24 13.22
CA GLU A 108 -5.87 -13.35 12.05
C GLU A 108 -5.37 -13.98 10.74
N PRO A 109 -4.23 -14.71 10.70
CA PRO A 109 -3.79 -15.44 9.50
C PRO A 109 -4.86 -16.39 8.93
N GLU A 110 -5.54 -17.14 9.79
CA GLU A 110 -6.60 -18.08 9.40
C GLU A 110 -7.86 -17.38 8.93
N TYR A 111 -8.20 -16.24 9.54
CA TYR A 111 -9.33 -15.43 9.12
C TYR A 111 -9.09 -14.82 7.73
N VAL A 112 -7.87 -14.36 7.45
CA VAL A 112 -7.50 -13.88 6.11
C VAL A 112 -7.56 -15.01 5.09
N ALA A 113 -7.05 -16.20 5.41
CA ALA A 113 -7.14 -17.37 4.53
C ALA A 113 -8.59 -17.77 4.24
N GLU A 114 -9.47 -17.77 5.25
CA GLU A 114 -10.89 -18.07 5.06
C GLU A 114 -11.61 -17.02 4.23
N ALA A 115 -11.34 -15.73 4.45
CA ALA A 115 -11.90 -14.65 3.65
C ALA A 115 -11.44 -14.73 2.20
N THR A 116 -10.17 -15.04 1.97
CA THR A 116 -9.58 -15.27 0.63
C THR A 116 -10.32 -16.39 -0.10
N ARG A 117 -10.57 -17.52 0.59
CA ARG A 117 -11.33 -18.65 0.06
C ARG A 117 -12.79 -18.30 -0.23
N LYS A 118 -13.48 -17.63 0.70
CA LYS A 118 -14.89 -17.22 0.56
C LYS A 118 -15.10 -16.27 -0.62
N LEU A 119 -14.15 -15.35 -0.85
CA LEU A 119 -14.19 -14.43 -1.98
C LEU A 119 -13.78 -15.10 -3.30
N GLY A 120 -13.07 -16.22 -3.25
CA GLY A 120 -12.56 -16.92 -4.43
C GLY A 120 -11.50 -16.12 -5.16
N LEU A 121 -10.57 -15.51 -4.41
CA LEU A 121 -9.54 -14.63 -4.98
C LEU A 121 -8.51 -15.43 -5.79
N ALA A 122 -8.34 -15.09 -7.07
CA ALA A 122 -7.22 -15.60 -7.86
C ALA A 122 -5.88 -14.97 -7.43
N HIS A 123 -5.94 -13.72 -6.94
CA HIS A 123 -4.81 -12.96 -6.43
C HIS A 123 -5.25 -12.20 -5.18
N VAL A 124 -4.48 -12.29 -4.10
CA VAL A 124 -4.73 -11.59 -2.84
C VAL A 124 -3.57 -10.66 -2.51
N VAL A 125 -3.90 -9.45 -2.05
CA VAL A 125 -2.91 -8.51 -1.54
C VAL A 125 -3.06 -8.41 -0.02
N VAL A 126 -1.96 -8.61 0.71
CA VAL A 126 -1.91 -8.47 2.17
C VAL A 126 -0.94 -7.34 2.53
N THR A 127 -1.41 -6.37 3.29
CA THR A 127 -0.58 -5.27 3.82
C THR A 127 -0.70 -5.22 5.33
N SER A 128 0.08 -4.37 6.00
CA SER A 128 -0.07 -4.13 7.43
C SER A 128 0.15 -2.67 7.79
N VAL A 129 -0.20 -2.34 9.03
CA VAL A 129 0.36 -1.17 9.72
C VAL A 129 1.81 -1.41 10.12
N ASP A 130 2.58 -0.35 10.42
CA ASP A 130 3.88 -0.50 11.08
C ASP A 130 3.68 -0.91 12.55
N ARG A 131 4.38 -1.97 12.97
CA ARG A 131 4.41 -2.52 14.33
C ARG A 131 5.78 -2.37 14.97
N ASP A 132 6.24 -1.13 15.13
CA ASP A 132 7.54 -0.86 15.75
C ASP A 132 7.64 -1.39 17.21
N ASP A 133 6.48 -1.63 17.85
CA ASP A 133 6.32 -2.22 19.18
C ASP A 133 6.67 -3.72 19.25
N LEU A 134 6.69 -4.43 18.13
CA LEU A 134 7.05 -5.86 18.07
C LEU A 134 8.53 -6.05 17.72
N ASP A 135 9.19 -7.03 18.33
CA ASP A 135 10.63 -7.28 18.13
C ASP A 135 11.02 -7.53 16.67
N ASP A 136 10.16 -8.18 15.90
CA ASP A 136 10.38 -8.46 14.48
C ASP A 136 9.56 -7.58 13.53
N GLY A 137 8.87 -6.57 14.06
CA GLY A 137 8.03 -5.66 13.28
C GLY A 137 6.79 -6.30 12.65
N GLY A 138 6.40 -7.50 13.09
CA GLY A 138 5.26 -8.25 12.53
C GLY A 138 5.62 -9.20 11.39
N ALA A 139 6.92 -9.40 11.13
CA ALA A 139 7.40 -10.26 10.05
C ALA A 139 6.90 -11.71 10.14
N GLU A 140 6.89 -12.31 11.33
CA GLU A 140 6.33 -13.65 11.49
C GLU A 140 4.83 -13.70 11.19
N HIS A 141 4.10 -12.64 11.52
CA HIS A 141 2.65 -12.58 11.29
C HIS A 141 2.31 -12.49 9.78
N PHE A 142 3.13 -11.78 9.00
CA PHE A 142 3.09 -11.87 7.53
C PHE A 142 3.36 -13.30 7.05
N ALA A 143 4.43 -13.93 7.55
CA ALA A 143 4.83 -15.27 7.14
C ALA A 143 3.73 -16.32 7.43
N GLN A 144 3.11 -16.26 8.61
CA GLN A 144 1.98 -17.10 8.99
C GLN A 144 0.78 -16.87 8.07
N THR A 145 0.46 -15.61 7.77
CA THR A 145 -0.64 -15.25 6.84
C THR A 145 -0.42 -15.83 5.44
N ILE A 146 0.80 -15.71 4.90
CA ILE A 146 1.14 -16.29 3.59
C ILE A 146 0.98 -17.81 3.60
N ARG A 147 1.47 -18.50 4.65
CA ARG A 147 1.35 -19.96 4.79
C ARG A 147 -0.11 -20.42 4.89
N ALA A 148 -0.91 -19.75 5.72
CA ALA A 148 -2.34 -20.06 5.91
C ALA A 148 -3.13 -19.89 4.59
N ILE A 149 -2.88 -18.80 3.84
CA ILE A 149 -3.48 -18.60 2.53
C ILE A 149 -3.05 -19.71 1.57
N ARG A 150 -1.75 -20.04 1.51
CA ARG A 150 -1.23 -21.05 0.59
C ARG A 150 -1.79 -22.45 0.87
N GLU A 151 -1.95 -22.80 2.14
CA GLU A 151 -2.56 -24.08 2.55
C GLU A 151 -4.04 -24.15 2.13
N ARG A 152 -4.80 -23.09 2.38
CA ARG A 152 -6.25 -23.08 2.15
C ARG A 152 -6.64 -22.78 0.71
N CYS A 153 -5.78 -22.07 -0.02
CA CYS A 153 -6.00 -21.54 -1.36
C CYS A 153 -4.74 -21.73 -2.23
N PRO A 154 -4.36 -22.98 -2.56
CA PRO A 154 -3.08 -23.28 -3.21
C PRO A 154 -2.93 -22.69 -4.62
N ALA A 155 -4.04 -22.37 -5.30
CA ALA A 155 -4.03 -21.72 -6.61
C ALA A 155 -3.98 -20.18 -6.54
N THR A 156 -4.17 -19.59 -5.36
CA THR A 156 -4.18 -18.14 -5.18
C THR A 156 -2.74 -17.62 -5.14
N THR A 157 -2.50 -16.58 -5.93
CA THR A 157 -1.23 -15.84 -5.91
C THR A 157 -1.28 -14.76 -4.82
N ILE A 158 -0.14 -14.52 -4.18
CA ILE A 158 -0.05 -13.70 -2.96
C ILE A 158 0.93 -12.55 -3.18
N GLU A 159 0.41 -11.33 -3.24
CA GLU A 159 1.21 -10.10 -3.10
C GLU A 159 1.20 -9.65 -1.64
N ILE A 160 2.37 -9.30 -1.10
CA ILE A 160 2.47 -8.62 0.19
C ILE A 160 2.96 -7.19 -0.01
N LEU A 161 2.39 -6.24 0.74
CA LEU A 161 2.87 -4.88 0.84
C LEU A 161 3.39 -4.66 2.26
N THR A 162 4.71 -4.63 2.42
CA THR A 162 5.33 -4.66 3.76
C THR A 162 5.69 -3.26 4.26
N PRO A 163 5.73 -3.08 5.59
CA PRO A 163 6.58 -2.09 6.24
C PRO A 163 8.05 -2.20 5.82
N ASP A 164 8.88 -1.26 6.29
CA ASP A 164 10.31 -1.27 5.99
C ASP A 164 11.15 -2.19 6.90
N PHE A 165 10.55 -2.71 7.99
CA PHE A 165 11.23 -3.48 9.03
C PHE A 165 12.51 -2.81 9.57
N LEU A 166 12.53 -1.47 9.61
CA LEU A 166 13.68 -0.70 10.04
C LEU A 166 14.13 -1.10 11.45
N ARG A 167 15.39 -1.56 11.57
CA ARG A 167 16.01 -2.08 12.81
C ARG A 167 15.38 -3.37 13.34
N LYS A 168 14.77 -4.18 12.49
CA LYS A 168 14.21 -5.50 12.85
C LYS A 168 15.03 -6.59 12.16
N GLN A 169 16.06 -7.10 12.85
CA GLN A 169 16.96 -8.11 12.29
C GLN A 169 16.21 -9.41 12.00
N GLY A 170 16.50 -10.05 10.86
CA GLY A 170 15.86 -11.30 10.45
C GLY A 170 14.43 -11.16 9.91
N ALA A 171 13.81 -9.98 10.00
CA ALA A 171 12.43 -9.76 9.58
C ALA A 171 12.22 -10.01 8.09
N LEU A 172 13.09 -9.45 7.24
CA LEU A 172 13.05 -9.65 5.79
C LEU A 172 13.16 -11.14 5.44
N GLU A 173 14.14 -11.82 6.02
CA GLU A 173 14.46 -13.22 5.73
C GLU A 173 13.28 -14.14 6.07
N LYS A 174 12.60 -13.89 7.19
CA LYS A 174 11.37 -14.63 7.57
C LYS A 174 10.28 -14.49 6.51
N VAL A 175 10.03 -13.26 6.05
CA VAL A 175 8.96 -12.98 5.08
C VAL A 175 9.29 -13.56 3.71
N VAL A 176 10.54 -13.42 3.25
CA VAL A 176 11.01 -14.02 1.99
C VAL A 176 10.93 -15.56 2.04
N ALA A 177 11.30 -16.17 3.17
CA ALA A 177 11.20 -17.62 3.36
C ALA A 177 9.76 -18.15 3.29
N ALA A 178 8.75 -17.30 3.51
CA ALA A 178 7.34 -17.66 3.33
C ALA A 178 6.89 -17.67 1.85
N LYS A 179 7.75 -17.21 0.92
CA LYS A 179 7.56 -17.25 -0.54
C LYS A 179 6.27 -16.56 -1.02
N PRO A 180 6.11 -15.24 -0.79
CA PRO A 180 5.10 -14.47 -1.51
C PRO A 180 5.42 -14.49 -3.02
N ASP A 181 4.39 -14.38 -3.85
CA ASP A 181 4.55 -14.29 -5.32
C ASP A 181 5.07 -12.89 -5.73
N VAL A 182 4.62 -11.85 -5.01
CA VAL A 182 5.10 -10.47 -5.16
C VAL A 182 5.44 -9.88 -3.79
N PHE A 183 6.65 -9.39 -3.63
CA PHE A 183 7.09 -8.58 -2.50
C PHE A 183 7.03 -7.10 -2.88
N ASN A 184 6.07 -6.38 -2.30
CA ASN A 184 5.86 -4.95 -2.54
C ASN A 184 6.35 -4.14 -1.33
N HIS A 185 7.14 -3.11 -1.57
CA HIS A 185 7.45 -2.08 -0.59
C HIS A 185 7.50 -0.72 -1.29
N ASN A 186 6.59 0.18 -0.94
CA ASN A 186 6.52 1.48 -1.57
C ASN A 186 7.59 2.44 -1.04
N LEU A 187 8.17 3.24 -1.93
CA LEU A 187 8.95 4.42 -1.56
C LEU A 187 8.06 5.63 -1.25
N GLU A 188 6.87 5.68 -1.85
CA GLU A 188 5.84 6.72 -1.73
C GLU A 188 6.23 8.10 -2.28
N THR A 189 7.49 8.52 -2.18
CA THR A 189 7.95 9.82 -2.70
C THR A 189 9.46 9.83 -2.96
N VAL A 190 9.95 10.97 -3.46
CA VAL A 190 11.35 11.22 -3.83
C VAL A 190 12.24 11.50 -2.60
N PRO A 191 13.57 11.32 -2.69
CA PRO A 191 14.48 11.53 -1.57
C PRO A 191 14.35 12.89 -0.86
N SER A 192 14.19 13.98 -1.61
CA SER A 192 14.10 15.34 -1.06
C SER A 192 12.86 15.58 -0.19
N ARG A 193 11.80 14.78 -0.37
CA ARG A 193 10.54 14.85 0.39
C ARG A 193 10.38 13.71 1.39
N TYR A 194 11.33 12.77 1.44
CA TYR A 194 11.14 11.51 2.15
C TYR A 194 10.88 11.71 3.65
N LEU A 195 11.69 12.52 4.34
CA LEU A 195 11.53 12.73 5.79
C LEU A 195 10.33 13.61 6.14
N THR A 196 9.93 14.52 5.24
CA THR A 196 8.74 15.36 5.46
C THR A 196 7.44 14.57 5.25
N VAL A 197 7.45 13.60 4.33
CA VAL A 197 6.29 12.75 4.01
C VAL A 197 6.25 11.48 4.87
N ARG A 198 7.42 10.89 5.17
CA ARG A 198 7.63 9.63 5.89
C ARG A 198 8.71 9.77 6.98
N PRO A 199 8.44 10.49 8.09
CA PRO A 199 9.44 10.77 9.12
C PRO A 199 10.07 9.51 9.76
N GLY A 200 9.30 8.41 9.82
CA GLY A 200 9.73 7.14 10.39
C GLY A 200 10.55 6.23 9.45
N ALA A 201 10.59 6.52 8.15
CA ALA A 201 11.24 5.67 7.15
C ALA A 201 12.56 6.28 6.64
N ARG A 202 13.40 5.48 5.96
CA ARG A 202 14.63 5.94 5.30
C ARG A 202 14.69 5.49 3.84
N TYR A 203 14.92 6.42 2.91
CA TYR A 203 14.86 6.17 1.46
C TYR A 203 15.76 5.01 1.02
N PHE A 204 17.06 5.12 1.31
CA PHE A 204 18.03 4.09 0.91
C PHE A 204 17.83 2.76 1.65
N HIS A 205 17.26 2.78 2.85
CA HIS A 205 16.87 1.54 3.55
C HIS A 205 15.74 0.83 2.79
N SER A 206 14.72 1.57 2.35
CA SER A 206 13.62 1.03 1.55
C SER A 206 14.06 0.49 0.19
N ILE A 207 15.00 1.16 -0.48
CA ILE A 207 15.65 0.63 -1.70
C ILE A 207 16.41 -0.65 -1.38
N ARG A 208 17.25 -0.63 -0.33
CA ARG A 208 18.05 -1.79 0.06
C ARG A 208 17.18 -2.98 0.47
N LEU A 209 16.02 -2.76 1.08
CA LEU A 209 15.06 -3.81 1.40
C LEU A 209 14.64 -4.58 0.15
N LEU A 210 14.20 -3.86 -0.90
CA LEU A 210 13.79 -4.46 -2.17
C LEU A 210 14.95 -5.17 -2.87
N GLN A 211 16.13 -4.56 -2.88
CA GLN A 211 17.34 -5.18 -3.42
C GLN A 211 17.66 -6.51 -2.72
N ARG A 212 17.58 -6.54 -1.37
CA ARG A 212 17.87 -7.75 -0.60
C ARG A 212 16.85 -8.86 -0.85
N VAL A 213 15.59 -8.56 -1.19
CA VAL A 213 14.64 -9.59 -1.65
C VAL A 213 15.21 -10.34 -2.85
N LYS A 214 15.72 -9.61 -3.85
CA LYS A 214 16.34 -10.19 -5.05
C LYS A 214 17.60 -10.98 -4.76
N GLU A 215 18.43 -10.52 -3.82
CA GLU A 215 19.64 -11.23 -3.39
C GLU A 215 19.32 -12.57 -2.70
N ILE A 216 18.21 -12.63 -1.95
CA ILE A 216 17.81 -13.84 -1.21
C ILE A 216 17.05 -14.81 -2.14
N ASP A 217 16.06 -14.32 -2.88
CA ASP A 217 15.28 -15.12 -3.81
C ASP A 217 14.89 -14.29 -5.06
N PRO A 218 15.66 -14.42 -6.17
CA PRO A 218 15.40 -13.67 -7.40
C PRO A 218 14.11 -14.10 -8.10
N ALA A 219 13.53 -15.26 -7.75
CA ALA A 219 12.26 -15.71 -8.33
C ALA A 219 11.07 -14.88 -7.84
N ILE A 220 11.17 -14.27 -6.65
CA ILE A 220 10.13 -13.37 -6.13
C ILE A 220 10.07 -12.11 -6.99
N PHE A 221 8.88 -11.72 -7.43
CA PHE A 221 8.68 -10.42 -8.06
C PHE A 221 8.73 -9.33 -7.00
N THR A 222 9.40 -8.23 -7.31
CA THR A 222 9.50 -7.06 -6.46
C THR A 222 8.73 -5.91 -7.07
N LYS A 223 8.07 -5.15 -6.20
CA LYS A 223 7.21 -4.05 -6.61
C LYS A 223 7.44 -2.86 -5.70
N SER A 224 7.32 -1.67 -6.29
CA SER A 224 7.28 -0.44 -5.52
C SER A 224 6.30 0.56 -6.14
N GLY A 225 6.07 1.63 -5.41
CA GLY A 225 5.17 2.68 -5.79
C GLY A 225 5.60 4.03 -5.26
N ILE A 226 5.23 5.06 -6.01
CA ILE A 226 5.30 6.46 -5.59
C ILE A 226 3.96 7.14 -5.82
N MET A 227 3.71 8.15 -4.99
CA MET A 227 2.64 9.11 -5.22
C MET A 227 3.24 10.41 -5.74
N VAL A 228 2.67 10.92 -6.82
CA VAL A 228 3.01 12.23 -7.39
C VAL A 228 2.01 13.29 -6.91
N GLY A 229 2.44 14.56 -6.92
CA GLY A 229 1.69 15.69 -6.38
C GLY A 229 2.04 16.04 -4.93
N LEU A 230 3.16 15.52 -4.40
CA LEU A 230 3.70 15.82 -3.07
C LEU A 230 4.75 16.95 -3.07
N GLY A 231 5.03 17.52 -4.24
CA GLY A 231 6.01 18.61 -4.41
C GLY A 231 7.38 18.14 -4.87
N GLU A 232 7.41 16.94 -5.44
CA GLU A 232 8.51 16.41 -6.25
C GLU A 232 8.61 17.13 -7.60
N GLU A 233 9.82 17.23 -8.12
CA GLU A 233 10.07 17.62 -9.50
C GLU A 233 10.18 16.41 -10.42
N ARG A 234 9.90 16.61 -11.71
CA ARG A 234 9.95 15.53 -12.70
C ARG A 234 11.28 14.78 -12.71
N HIS A 235 12.40 15.49 -12.63
CA HIS A 235 13.72 14.88 -12.68
C HIS A 235 13.98 13.97 -11.46
N GLU A 236 13.40 14.30 -10.30
CA GLU A 236 13.48 13.47 -9.09
C GLU A 236 12.66 12.19 -9.24
N VAL A 237 11.49 12.26 -9.88
CA VAL A 237 10.69 11.07 -10.20
C VAL A 237 11.46 10.13 -11.13
N LEU A 238 12.15 10.68 -12.14
CA LEU A 238 12.98 9.88 -13.04
C LEU A 238 14.18 9.26 -12.32
N GLN A 239 14.81 9.97 -11.38
CA GLN A 239 15.89 9.42 -10.55
C GLN A 239 15.39 8.25 -9.69
N VAL A 240 14.18 8.35 -9.11
CA VAL A 240 13.60 7.23 -8.34
C VAL A 240 13.42 5.98 -9.22
N MET A 241 13.09 6.15 -10.50
CA MET A 241 13.03 5.02 -11.43
C MET A 241 14.40 4.36 -11.57
N ASP A 242 15.48 5.14 -11.71
CA ASP A 242 16.85 4.62 -11.81
C ASP A 242 17.30 3.93 -10.53
N ASP A 243 16.96 4.48 -9.37
CA ASP A 243 17.27 3.90 -8.06
C ASP A 243 16.55 2.54 -7.87
N LEU A 244 15.27 2.46 -8.26
CA LEU A 244 14.50 1.22 -8.23
C LEU A 244 15.03 0.17 -9.20
N ARG A 245 15.44 0.57 -10.42
CA ARG A 245 16.07 -0.35 -11.38
C ARG A 245 17.44 -0.83 -10.90
N SER A 246 18.20 0.00 -10.20
CA SER A 246 19.47 -0.40 -9.56
C SER A 246 19.29 -1.44 -8.44
N ALA A 247 18.06 -1.57 -7.92
CA ALA A 247 17.65 -2.62 -6.98
C ALA A 247 16.88 -3.77 -7.66
N ASP A 248 16.90 -3.86 -8.98
CA ASP A 248 16.23 -4.87 -9.80
C ASP A 248 14.71 -4.97 -9.57
N VAL A 249 14.06 -3.84 -9.25
CA VAL A 249 12.61 -3.81 -9.00
C VAL A 249 11.80 -4.05 -10.28
N ASP A 250 10.94 -5.07 -10.29
CA ASP A 250 10.25 -5.53 -11.50
C ASP A 250 9.06 -4.64 -11.90
N PHE A 251 8.28 -4.18 -10.91
CA PHE A 251 7.01 -3.48 -11.13
C PHE A 251 6.98 -2.12 -10.42
N LEU A 252 6.76 -1.05 -11.19
CA LEU A 252 6.53 0.31 -10.67
C LEU A 252 5.06 0.73 -10.78
N THR A 253 4.52 1.30 -9.70
CA THR A 253 3.23 2.01 -9.68
C THR A 253 3.42 3.51 -9.44
N ILE A 254 2.70 4.35 -10.19
CA ILE A 254 2.73 5.81 -10.04
C ILE A 254 1.29 6.32 -9.97
N GLY A 255 0.89 6.82 -8.81
CA GLY A 255 -0.47 7.30 -8.55
C GLY A 255 -0.52 8.76 -8.14
N GLN A 256 -1.64 9.44 -8.33
CA GLN A 256 -1.83 10.78 -7.76
C GLN A 256 -2.05 10.69 -6.25
N TYR A 257 -1.29 11.49 -5.49
CA TYR A 257 -1.57 11.74 -4.08
C TYR A 257 -2.91 12.46 -3.93
N LEU A 258 -3.79 11.92 -3.08
CA LEU A 258 -5.04 12.55 -2.69
C LEU A 258 -5.02 12.80 -1.18
N GLN A 259 -5.11 14.07 -0.78
CA GLN A 259 -5.11 14.47 0.62
C GLN A 259 -6.31 13.87 1.37
N PRO A 260 -6.10 13.09 2.44
CA PRO A 260 -7.21 12.50 3.21
C PRO A 260 -8.03 13.54 3.99
N THR A 261 -7.34 14.44 4.69
CA THR A 261 -7.95 15.56 5.44
C THR A 261 -7.05 16.78 5.37
N ARG A 262 -7.57 17.97 5.68
CA ARG A 262 -6.78 19.21 5.75
C ARG A 262 -5.62 19.19 6.74
N LYS A 263 -5.54 18.19 7.63
CA LYS A 263 -4.42 18.01 8.56
C LYS A 263 -3.26 17.18 8.00
N HIS A 264 -3.44 16.58 6.81
CA HIS A 264 -2.41 15.83 6.10
C HIS A 264 -1.65 16.75 5.14
N HIS A 265 -0.56 16.24 4.55
CA HIS A 265 0.20 16.95 3.52
C HIS A 265 -0.74 17.52 2.44
N ALA A 266 -0.50 18.76 2.00
CA ALA A 266 -1.28 19.33 0.90
C ALA A 266 -0.96 18.60 -0.41
N VAL A 267 -1.92 18.53 -1.32
CA VAL A 267 -1.60 18.25 -2.73
C VAL A 267 -0.91 19.49 -3.27
N MET A 268 0.33 19.35 -3.75
CA MET A 268 1.09 20.46 -4.34
C MET A 268 0.72 20.69 -5.81
N ARG A 269 0.42 19.60 -6.52
CA ARG A 269 -0.04 19.62 -7.92
C ARG A 269 -0.89 18.40 -8.23
N TYR A 270 -1.88 18.56 -9.10
CA TYR A 270 -2.51 17.43 -9.78
C TYR A 270 -1.80 17.17 -11.10
N VAL A 271 -1.16 16.01 -11.22
CA VAL A 271 -0.48 15.56 -12.43
C VAL A 271 -1.51 15.21 -13.49
N THR A 272 -1.25 15.60 -14.73
CA THR A 272 -2.16 15.37 -15.86
C THR A 272 -2.05 13.93 -16.37
N PRO A 273 -3.11 13.36 -16.97
CA PRO A 273 -3.04 12.03 -17.58
C PRO A 273 -1.88 11.87 -18.59
N GLU A 274 -1.59 12.90 -19.39
CA GLU A 274 -0.49 12.88 -20.37
C GLU A 274 0.88 12.76 -19.70
N GLU A 275 1.06 13.38 -18.53
CA GLU A 275 2.29 13.28 -17.78
C GLU A 275 2.45 11.89 -17.13
N PHE A 276 1.35 11.27 -16.67
CA PHE A 276 1.36 9.86 -16.26
C PHE A 276 1.78 8.93 -17.42
N SER A 277 1.24 9.12 -18.62
CA SER A 277 1.65 8.35 -19.82
C SER A 277 3.13 8.58 -20.16
N SER A 278 3.65 9.79 -19.94
CA SER A 278 5.08 10.07 -20.10
C SER A 278 5.92 9.30 -19.06
N TYR A 279 5.50 9.26 -17.79
CA TYR A 279 6.19 8.47 -16.77
C TYR A 279 6.18 6.98 -17.11
N GLU A 280 5.06 6.45 -17.59
CA GLU A 280 4.93 5.06 -18.02
C GLU A 280 5.92 4.71 -19.14
N THR A 281 5.96 5.53 -20.19
CA THR A 281 6.86 5.33 -21.33
C THR A 281 8.33 5.33 -20.89
N VAL A 282 8.72 6.26 -20.02
CA VAL A 282 10.10 6.35 -19.52
C VAL A 282 10.43 5.16 -18.63
N ALA A 283 9.50 4.73 -17.76
CA ALA A 283 9.71 3.57 -16.89
C ALA A 283 9.91 2.28 -17.72
N TYR A 284 9.08 2.02 -18.72
CA TYR A 284 9.30 0.87 -19.62
C TYR A 284 10.65 0.96 -20.34
N THR A 285 11.05 2.15 -20.79
CA THR A 285 12.38 2.36 -21.42
C THR A 285 13.53 2.05 -20.46
N LYS A 286 13.36 2.29 -19.16
CA LYS A 286 14.34 1.94 -18.11
C LYS A 286 14.32 0.45 -17.72
N GLY A 287 13.41 -0.34 -18.30
CA GLY A 287 13.41 -1.81 -18.17
C GLY A 287 12.58 -2.37 -17.02
N PHE A 288 11.58 -1.65 -16.51
CA PHE A 288 10.55 -2.29 -15.67
C PHE A 288 9.77 -3.32 -16.49
N LEU A 289 9.47 -4.47 -15.89
CA LEU A 289 8.67 -5.53 -16.53
C LEU A 289 7.19 -5.15 -16.60
N MET A 290 6.72 -4.36 -15.65
CA MET A 290 5.37 -3.84 -15.61
C MET A 290 5.36 -2.43 -15.03
N VAL A 291 4.49 -1.57 -15.57
CA VAL A 291 4.25 -0.23 -15.05
C VAL A 291 2.76 0.03 -15.03
N SER A 292 2.28 0.63 -13.94
CA SER A 292 0.94 1.19 -13.85
C SER A 292 1.06 2.64 -13.44
N ALA A 293 0.71 3.57 -14.33
CA ALA A 293 0.81 5.00 -14.07
C ALA A 293 -0.49 5.70 -14.47
N SER A 294 -1.27 6.14 -13.48
CA SER A 294 -2.51 6.89 -13.72
C SER A 294 -2.91 7.68 -12.48
N PRO A 295 -3.81 8.68 -12.60
CA PRO A 295 -4.28 9.43 -11.44
C PRO A 295 -4.89 8.55 -10.34
N LEU A 296 -5.56 7.46 -10.71
CA LEU A 296 -6.23 6.55 -9.78
C LEU A 296 -5.42 5.30 -9.44
N THR A 297 -4.22 5.13 -10.00
CA THR A 297 -3.36 3.98 -9.65
C THR A 297 -3.10 3.96 -8.15
N ARG A 298 -3.23 2.77 -7.58
CA ARG A 298 -2.83 2.42 -6.21
C ARG A 298 -2.00 1.16 -6.28
N SER A 299 -1.16 0.93 -5.28
CA SER A 299 -0.28 -0.25 -5.24
C SER A 299 -1.03 -1.56 -5.43
N SER A 300 -2.29 -1.68 -4.99
CA SER A 300 -3.09 -2.90 -5.15
C SER A 300 -4.21 -2.83 -6.21
N HIS A 301 -4.28 -1.75 -6.99
CA HIS A 301 -5.29 -1.61 -8.05
C HIS A 301 -4.94 -2.53 -9.23
N HIS A 302 -5.89 -3.38 -9.67
CA HIS A 302 -5.70 -4.36 -10.77
C HIS A 302 -4.55 -5.37 -10.57
N ALA A 303 -4.10 -5.60 -9.33
CA ALA A 303 -2.93 -6.42 -9.03
C ALA A 303 -2.95 -7.85 -9.62
N GLY A 304 -4.12 -8.49 -9.69
CA GLY A 304 -4.24 -9.83 -10.31
C GLY A 304 -4.00 -9.84 -11.82
N GLU A 305 -4.55 -8.87 -12.55
CA GLU A 305 -4.33 -8.72 -14.00
C GLU A 305 -2.88 -8.32 -14.29
N ASP A 306 -2.31 -7.45 -13.44
CA ASP A 306 -0.94 -6.99 -13.56
C ASP A 306 0.06 -8.12 -13.28
N PHE A 307 -0.23 -9.01 -12.32
CA PHE A 307 0.63 -10.16 -12.03
C PHE A 307 0.74 -11.12 -13.22
N ALA A 308 -0.37 -11.41 -13.91
CA ALA A 308 -0.36 -12.26 -15.09
C ALA A 308 0.51 -11.67 -16.22
N LYS A 309 0.41 -10.35 -16.44
CA LYS A 309 1.27 -9.62 -17.41
C LYS A 309 2.74 -9.66 -16.99
N LEU A 310 3.00 -9.48 -15.70
CA LEU A 310 4.34 -9.49 -15.13
C LEU A 310 5.03 -10.86 -15.31
N GLN A 311 4.31 -11.97 -15.09
CA GLN A 311 4.80 -13.31 -15.36
C GLN A 311 5.14 -13.51 -16.85
N ALA A 312 4.26 -13.06 -17.75
CA ALA A 312 4.48 -13.16 -19.19
C ALA A 312 5.70 -12.35 -19.66
N ALA A 313 5.89 -11.14 -19.12
CA ALA A 313 7.02 -10.27 -19.42
C ALA A 313 8.36 -10.90 -18.99
N ARG A 314 8.42 -11.48 -17.78
CA ARG A 314 9.64 -12.18 -17.31
C ARG A 314 9.95 -13.40 -18.20
N ALA A 315 8.95 -14.21 -18.52
CA ALA A 315 9.13 -15.38 -19.38
C ALA A 315 9.64 -15.04 -20.78
N THR A 316 9.30 -13.85 -21.30
CA THR A 316 9.78 -13.35 -22.58
C THR A 316 11.20 -12.77 -22.49
N SER A 317 11.54 -12.12 -21.37
CA SER A 317 12.86 -11.51 -21.16
C SER A 317 13.97 -12.52 -20.82
N SER A 318 13.60 -13.72 -20.34
CA SER A 318 14.52 -14.84 -20.09
C SER A 318 14.82 -15.69 -21.33
N ARG A 319 14.24 -15.37 -22.49
CA ARG A 319 14.51 -16.01 -23.79
C ARG A 319 15.43 -15.15 -24.63
#